data_AF-A0A3N6P9U2-F1
#
_entry.id   AF-A0A3N6P9U2-F1
#
_cell.length_a   1.000
_cell.length_b   1.000
_cell.length_c   1.000
_cell.angle_alpha   90.00
_cell.angle_beta   90.00
_cell.angle_gamma   90.00
#
_symmetry.space_group_name_H-M   'P 1'
#
loop_
_entity.id
_entity.type
_entity.pdbx_description
1 polymer ?
#
loop_
_entity_poly.entity_id
_entity_poly.type
_entity_poly.pdbx_seq_one_letter_code
_entity_poly.pdbx_strand_id
1 'polypeptide(L)'
;MRPAKNFREFCQYYSGKVLEIHERYFAEAEEQKFEGDACELVKAECQKRWGKYLQQRVYTLSTVETTKVIQGKKTGQKHALDCYVELLDNNRVIARTFGEAKNYKLIIEHLDDFSRWLDDLGFNPYPSENTPPDLAFMIAPSCPERLKRKLELQNIEFIQVDKVIDKKSSKLPNSTSSTIEKIIETKSTSSSHSTSSTAVNINTANEAKLIIAFKRTSVKNKTIQKLLNNRKSNPYKDLNHLVSDLKFSDNVKAKLQIKLDNEEISFSD
;
A
#
# COMPACT_ATOMS: atom_id res chain seq x y z
N MET A 1 -17.51 37.23 -1.43
CA MET A 1 -16.16 37.52 -1.94
C MET A 1 -15.86 38.99 -1.69
N ARG A 2 -14.73 39.35 -1.07
CA ARG A 2 -14.29 40.75 -1.01
C ARG A 2 -13.66 41.12 -2.37
N PRO A 3 -14.05 42.22 -3.03
CA PRO A 3 -13.42 42.64 -4.28
C PRO A 3 -11.99 43.14 -4.00
N ALA A 4 -11.01 42.67 -4.77
CA ALA A 4 -9.63 43.15 -4.70
C ALA A 4 -9.57 44.61 -5.19
N LYS A 5 -8.84 45.50 -4.49
CA LYS A 5 -8.83 46.93 -4.82
C LYS A 5 -7.88 47.29 -5.95
N ASN A 6 -6.92 46.44 -6.28
CA ASN A 6 -5.98 46.63 -7.38
C ASN A 6 -5.43 45.28 -7.87
N PHE A 7 -4.80 45.28 -9.04
CA PHE A 7 -4.26 44.07 -9.69
C PHE A 7 -3.23 43.33 -8.84
N ARG A 8 -2.41 44.05 -8.05
CA ARG A 8 -1.41 43.46 -7.17
C ARG A 8 -2.05 42.64 -6.04
N GLU A 9 -3.09 43.18 -5.41
CA GLU A 9 -3.88 42.47 -4.39
C GLU A 9 -4.59 41.25 -4.99
N PHE A 10 -5.11 41.36 -6.22
CA PHE A 10 -5.71 40.24 -6.92
C PHE A 10 -4.69 39.11 -7.16
N CYS A 11 -3.50 39.43 -7.68
CA CYS A 11 -2.45 38.45 -7.92
C CYS A 11 -2.00 37.76 -6.63
N GLN A 12 -1.82 38.51 -5.53
CA GLN A 12 -1.44 37.94 -4.23
C GLN A 12 -2.53 37.05 -3.64
N TYR A 13 -3.79 37.47 -3.74
CA TYR A 13 -4.92 36.67 -3.28
C TYR A 13 -5.07 35.39 -4.13
N TYR A 14 -4.96 35.51 -5.45
CA TYR A 14 -5.06 34.40 -6.37
C TYR A 14 -3.90 33.41 -6.17
N SER A 15 -2.65 33.88 -6.12
CA SER A 15 -1.49 33.03 -5.87
C SER A 15 -1.58 32.36 -4.51
N GLY A 16 -2.03 33.08 -3.48
CA GLY A 16 -2.28 32.52 -2.16
C GLY A 16 -3.36 31.44 -2.16
N LYS A 17 -4.44 31.63 -2.93
CA LYS A 17 -5.50 30.62 -3.09
C LYS A 17 -5.06 29.42 -3.91
N VAL A 18 -4.24 29.62 -4.93
CA VAL A 18 -3.62 28.52 -5.68
C VAL A 18 -2.69 27.72 -4.77
N LEU A 19 -1.90 28.38 -3.92
CA LEU A 19 -1.04 27.69 -2.94
C LEU A 19 -1.86 26.98 -1.86
N GLU A 20 -2.97 27.55 -1.37
CA GLU A 20 -3.85 26.90 -0.40
C GLU A 20 -4.60 25.70 -1.03
N ILE A 21 -5.02 25.81 -2.28
CA ILE A 21 -5.59 24.68 -3.05
C ILE A 21 -4.51 23.64 -3.28
N HIS A 22 -3.30 24.06 -3.65
CA HIS A 22 -2.15 23.18 -3.77
C HIS A 22 -1.93 22.48 -2.43
N GLU A 23 -1.72 23.16 -1.32
CA GLU A 23 -1.52 22.52 -0.01
C GLU A 23 -2.68 21.63 0.46
N ARG A 24 -3.93 21.99 0.15
CA ARG A 24 -5.09 21.23 0.62
C ARG A 24 -5.38 19.99 -0.25
N TYR A 25 -5.08 20.04 -1.54
CA TYR A 25 -5.49 19.00 -2.51
C TYR A 25 -4.34 18.36 -3.28
N PHE A 26 -3.16 19.00 -3.29
CA PHE A 26 -1.98 18.63 -4.08
C PHE A 26 -0.64 18.70 -3.31
N ALA A 27 -0.56 19.22 -2.08
CA ALA A 27 0.60 18.96 -1.22
C ALA A 27 0.65 17.45 -1.09
N GLU A 28 1.81 16.91 -1.41
CA GLU A 28 2.13 15.48 -1.43
C GLU A 28 1.12 14.73 -0.57
N ALA A 29 0.14 14.12 -1.23
CA ALA A 29 -0.76 13.24 -0.53
C ALA A 29 0.13 12.31 0.29
N GLU A 30 -0.25 11.95 1.52
CA GLU A 30 0.52 10.98 2.32
C GLU A 30 0.83 9.67 1.56
N GLU A 31 0.17 9.48 0.42
CA GLU A 31 0.34 8.47 -0.61
C GLU A 31 1.68 8.55 -1.38
N GLN A 32 2.36 9.71 -1.46
CA GLN A 32 3.70 9.88 -2.05
C GLN A 32 4.85 9.79 -1.04
N LYS A 33 4.57 9.90 0.28
CA LYS A 33 5.58 9.75 1.35
C LYS A 33 5.96 8.29 1.66
N PHE A 34 5.81 7.40 0.68
CA PHE A 34 6.15 5.98 0.82
C PHE A 34 7.59 5.67 0.37
N GLU A 35 8.44 6.70 0.28
CA GLU A 35 9.89 6.58 0.11
C GLU A 35 10.57 6.17 1.43
N GLY A 36 10.12 5.06 2.02
CA GLY A 36 10.86 4.38 3.07
C GLY A 36 12.00 3.59 2.42
N ASP A 37 13.07 4.29 2.05
CA ASP A 37 14.29 3.74 1.45
C ASP A 37 14.07 2.53 0.51
N ALA A 38 13.09 2.68 -0.38
CA ALA A 38 12.65 1.60 -1.27
C ALA A 38 13.82 1.12 -2.15
N CYS A 39 14.72 2.04 -2.51
CA CYS A 39 15.95 1.75 -3.24
C CYS A 39 16.91 0.85 -2.45
N GLU A 40 17.22 1.12 -1.17
CA GLU A 40 18.08 0.23 -0.38
C GLU A 40 17.41 -1.12 -0.11
N LEU A 41 16.08 -1.16 0.06
CA LEU A 41 15.35 -2.43 0.19
C LEU A 41 15.46 -3.29 -1.07
N VAL A 42 15.22 -2.69 -2.25
CA VAL A 42 15.36 -3.38 -3.53
C VAL A 42 16.81 -3.83 -3.74
N LYS A 43 17.79 -2.99 -3.38
CA LYS A 43 19.21 -3.31 -3.44
C LYS A 43 19.56 -4.50 -2.54
N ALA A 44 19.04 -4.55 -1.31
CA ALA A 44 19.24 -5.67 -0.40
C ALA A 44 18.65 -6.97 -0.95
N GLU A 45 17.46 -6.91 -1.57
CA GLU A 45 16.88 -8.08 -2.25
C GLU A 45 17.67 -8.50 -3.50
N CYS A 46 18.20 -7.54 -4.27
CA CYS A 46 19.09 -7.83 -5.39
C CYS A 46 20.37 -8.54 -4.94
N GLN A 47 20.97 -8.09 -3.83
CA GLN A 47 22.16 -8.75 -3.25
C GLN A 47 21.89 -10.20 -2.88
N LYS A 48 20.70 -10.50 -2.32
CA LYS A 48 20.30 -11.88 -2.01
C LYS A 48 20.10 -12.70 -3.28
N ARG A 49 19.32 -12.19 -4.24
CA ARG A 49 18.93 -12.92 -5.46
C ARG A 49 20.09 -13.17 -6.42
N TRP A 50 20.97 -12.18 -6.56
CA TRP A 50 22.14 -12.28 -7.43
C TRP A 50 23.42 -12.66 -6.67
N GLY A 51 23.32 -13.05 -5.39
CA GLY A 51 24.47 -13.33 -4.53
C GLY A 51 25.47 -14.32 -5.13
N LYS A 52 24.99 -15.35 -5.85
CA LYS A 52 25.87 -16.32 -6.55
C LYS A 52 26.71 -15.70 -7.67
N TYR A 53 26.22 -14.64 -8.31
CA TYR A 53 26.95 -13.90 -9.35
C TYR A 53 27.90 -12.89 -8.72
N LEU A 54 27.43 -12.17 -7.69
CA LEU A 54 28.22 -11.16 -6.98
C LEU A 54 29.44 -11.73 -6.23
N GLN A 55 29.46 -13.03 -5.93
CA GLN A 55 30.65 -13.72 -5.41
C GLN A 55 31.80 -13.78 -6.44
N GLN A 56 31.49 -13.68 -7.73
CA GLN A 56 32.49 -13.62 -8.79
C GLN A 56 32.96 -12.16 -8.92
N ARG A 57 34.28 -11.92 -8.84
CA ARG A 57 34.89 -10.57 -8.77
C ARG A 57 34.58 -9.63 -9.95
N VAL A 58 33.89 -10.12 -10.96
CA VAL A 58 33.59 -9.41 -12.20
C VAL A 58 32.25 -8.68 -12.13
N TYR A 59 31.33 -9.13 -11.25
CA TYR A 59 30.00 -8.55 -11.17
C TYR A 59 29.88 -7.49 -10.07
N THR A 60 29.18 -6.40 -10.38
CA THR A 60 28.89 -5.31 -9.44
C THR A 60 27.44 -4.87 -9.53
N LEU A 61 26.94 -4.25 -8.46
CA LEU A 61 25.62 -3.60 -8.46
C LEU A 61 25.77 -2.11 -8.69
N SER A 62 24.95 -1.59 -9.60
CA SER A 62 24.72 -0.16 -9.77
C SER A 62 23.33 0.17 -9.24
N THR A 63 23.26 1.08 -8.28
CA THR A 63 22.01 1.49 -7.64
C THR A 63 21.81 2.97 -7.86
N VAL A 64 20.61 3.35 -8.28
CA VAL A 64 20.22 4.76 -8.36
C VAL A 64 19.48 5.10 -7.07
N GLU A 65 19.93 6.14 -6.37
CA GLU A 65 19.35 6.55 -5.08
C GLU A 65 17.94 7.14 -5.21
N THR A 66 17.52 7.50 -6.42
CA THR A 66 16.26 8.19 -6.72
C THR A 66 15.57 7.60 -7.94
N THR A 67 14.36 8.09 -8.22
CA THR A 67 13.55 7.71 -9.38
C THR A 67 14.37 7.73 -10.67
N LYS A 68 14.35 6.61 -11.39
CA LYS A 68 15.05 6.47 -12.68
C LYS A 68 14.06 6.53 -13.82
N VAL A 69 14.27 7.46 -14.74
CA VAL A 69 13.51 7.53 -15.99
C VAL A 69 14.21 6.71 -17.07
N ILE A 70 13.51 5.73 -17.64
CA ILE A 70 14.03 4.84 -18.69
C ILE A 70 13.11 4.89 -19.91
N GLN A 71 13.72 4.88 -21.09
CA GLN A 71 12.96 4.83 -22.34
C GLN A 71 12.57 3.39 -22.68
N GLY A 72 11.29 3.18 -22.96
CA GLY A 72 10.71 1.94 -23.45
C GLY A 72 11.26 1.54 -24.81
N LYS A 73 11.56 0.25 -24.97
CA LYS A 73 12.14 -0.32 -26.18
C LYS A 73 11.11 -0.51 -27.29
N LYS A 74 9.84 -0.77 -26.95
CA LYS A 74 8.78 -1.02 -27.93
C LYS A 74 8.07 0.25 -28.36
N THR A 75 7.73 1.11 -27.39
CA THR A 75 6.91 2.30 -27.63
C THR A 75 7.73 3.60 -27.72
N GLY A 76 8.96 3.60 -27.21
CA GLY A 76 9.78 4.82 -27.08
C GLY A 76 9.30 5.77 -25.97
N GLN A 77 8.26 5.43 -25.21
CA GLN A 77 7.77 6.23 -24.08
C GLN A 77 8.76 6.21 -22.91
N LYS A 78 8.72 7.24 -22.07
CA LYS A 78 9.55 7.32 -20.87
C LYS A 78 8.75 6.84 -19.66
N HIS A 79 9.32 5.90 -18.92
CA HIS A 79 8.75 5.35 -17.69
C HIS A 79 9.61 5.78 -16.51
N ALA A 80 8.99 6.35 -15.49
CA ALA A 80 9.66 6.80 -14.27
C ALA A 80 9.47 5.74 -13.20
N LEU A 81 10.56 5.07 -12.82
CA LEU A 81 10.56 3.96 -11.87
C LEU A 81 11.04 4.45 -10.51
N ASP A 82 10.31 4.12 -9.45
CA ASP A 82 10.66 4.53 -8.08
C ASP A 82 12.01 3.94 -7.63
N CYS A 83 12.30 2.69 -8.04
CA CYS A 83 13.56 2.03 -7.73
C CYS A 83 14.14 1.35 -8.97
N TYR A 84 15.46 1.45 -9.14
CA TYR A 84 16.14 0.82 -10.25
C TYR A 84 17.57 0.39 -9.86
N VAL A 85 17.86 -0.89 -10.09
CA VAL A 85 19.16 -1.50 -9.81
C VAL A 85 19.62 -2.29 -11.03
N GLU A 86 20.89 -2.20 -11.36
CA GLU A 86 21.50 -2.96 -12.44
C GLU A 86 22.57 -3.90 -11.89
N LEU A 87 22.60 -5.10 -12.43
CA LEU A 87 23.75 -5.99 -12.31
C LEU A 87 24.66 -5.76 -13.51
N LEU A 88 25.92 -5.48 -13.23
CA LEU A 88 26.95 -5.21 -14.22
C LEU A 88 27.95 -6.35 -14.27
N ASP A 89 28.42 -6.69 -15.47
CA ASP A 89 29.61 -7.49 -15.74
C ASP A 89 30.59 -6.61 -16.52
N ASN A 90 31.74 -6.27 -15.95
CA ASN A 90 32.71 -5.36 -16.60
C ASN A 90 32.07 -4.07 -17.14
N ASN A 91 31.21 -3.43 -16.34
CA ASN A 91 30.40 -2.24 -16.68
C ASN A 91 29.32 -2.43 -17.76
N ARG A 92 29.05 -3.67 -18.19
CA ARG A 92 27.93 -3.99 -19.07
C ARG A 92 26.72 -4.44 -18.25
N VAL A 93 25.55 -3.85 -18.49
CA VAL A 93 24.29 -4.29 -17.87
C VAL A 93 23.91 -5.67 -18.40
N ILE A 94 23.79 -6.64 -17.50
CA ILE A 94 23.38 -8.02 -17.82
C ILE A 94 22.02 -8.39 -17.26
N ALA A 95 21.59 -7.72 -16.18
CA ALA A 95 20.27 -7.89 -15.58
C ALA A 95 19.87 -6.58 -14.90
N ARG A 96 18.56 -6.36 -14.81
CA ARG A 96 17.96 -5.14 -14.28
C ARG A 96 16.87 -5.49 -13.29
N THR A 97 16.69 -4.60 -12.33
CA THR A 97 15.62 -4.64 -11.36
C THR A 97 14.77 -3.39 -11.49
N PHE A 98 13.46 -3.59 -11.55
CA PHE A 98 12.46 -2.55 -11.67
C PHE A 98 11.61 -2.54 -10.39
N GLY A 99 11.49 -1.40 -9.72
CA GLY A 99 10.70 -1.30 -8.49
C GLY A 99 9.71 -0.14 -8.51
N GLU A 100 8.50 -0.40 -8.03
CA GLU A 100 7.46 0.60 -7.78
C GLU A 100 7.05 0.58 -6.31
N ALA A 101 7.02 1.75 -5.67
CA ALA A 101 6.67 1.95 -4.27
C ALA A 101 5.33 2.70 -4.20
N LYS A 102 4.27 1.99 -3.82
CA LYS A 102 2.89 2.51 -3.88
C LYS A 102 2.11 2.13 -2.63
N ASN A 103 1.13 2.95 -2.24
CA ASN A 103 0.17 2.52 -1.22
C ASN A 103 -0.79 1.46 -1.79
N TYR A 104 -1.45 0.67 -0.93
CA TYR A 104 -2.34 -0.42 -1.36
C TYR A 104 -3.39 0.00 -2.41
N LYS A 105 -4.01 1.17 -2.24
CA LYS A 105 -5.06 1.66 -3.14
C LYS A 105 -4.48 1.92 -4.54
N LEU A 106 -3.29 2.49 -4.59
CA LEU A 106 -2.55 2.78 -5.82
C LEU A 106 -2.02 1.51 -6.49
N ILE A 107 -1.65 0.44 -5.75
CA ILE A 107 -1.21 -0.81 -6.39
C ILE A 107 -2.28 -1.35 -7.36
N ILE A 108 -3.55 -1.31 -6.98
CA ILE A 108 -4.63 -1.85 -7.82
C ILE A 108 -4.72 -1.11 -9.15
N GLU A 109 -4.60 0.22 -9.10
CA GLU A 109 -4.68 1.08 -10.28
C GLU A 109 -3.38 0.99 -11.11
N HIS A 110 -2.24 0.85 -10.44
CA HIS A 110 -0.93 0.94 -11.05
C HIS A 110 -0.32 -0.39 -11.49
N LEU A 111 -0.81 -1.54 -11.01
CA LEU A 111 -0.24 -2.84 -11.38
C LEU A 111 -0.28 -3.09 -12.89
N ASP A 112 -1.41 -2.74 -13.54
CA ASP A 112 -1.56 -2.93 -14.99
C ASP A 112 -0.65 -1.95 -15.77
N ASP A 113 -0.38 -0.77 -15.23
CA ASP A 113 0.58 0.18 -15.79
C ASP A 113 2.00 -0.36 -15.68
N PHE A 114 2.41 -0.76 -14.48
CA PHE A 114 3.74 -1.29 -14.23
C PHE A 114 4.01 -2.54 -15.06
N SER A 115 3.04 -3.44 -15.18
CA SER A 115 3.15 -4.62 -16.05
C SER A 115 3.39 -4.25 -17.51
N ARG A 116 2.68 -3.23 -18.02
CA ARG A 116 2.89 -2.72 -19.39
C ARG A 116 4.25 -2.06 -19.53
N TRP A 117 4.73 -1.36 -18.52
CA TRP A 117 6.05 -0.75 -18.51
C TRP A 117 7.15 -1.82 -18.57
N LEU A 118 7.04 -2.87 -17.77
CA LEU A 118 7.99 -4.00 -17.80
C LEU A 118 8.07 -4.62 -19.20
N ASP A 119 6.93 -4.86 -19.84
CA ASP A 119 6.88 -5.38 -21.21
C ASP A 119 7.57 -4.42 -22.21
N ASP A 120 7.30 -3.12 -22.10
CA ASP A 120 7.92 -2.11 -22.95
C ASP A 120 9.44 -1.96 -22.71
N LEU A 121 9.89 -2.11 -21.46
CA LEU A 121 11.30 -2.07 -21.07
C LEU A 121 12.07 -3.36 -21.41
N GLY A 122 11.36 -4.37 -21.92
CA GLY A 122 11.89 -5.68 -22.27
C GLY A 122 12.38 -6.44 -21.04
N PHE A 123 11.55 -6.50 -20.01
CA PHE A 123 11.75 -7.31 -18.80
C PHE A 123 11.87 -8.79 -19.14
N ASN A 124 12.92 -9.45 -18.64
CA ASN A 124 13.16 -10.87 -18.88
C ASN A 124 13.39 -11.67 -17.58
N PRO A 125 12.32 -12.19 -16.95
CA PRO A 125 12.41 -12.95 -15.70
C PRO A 125 12.98 -14.37 -15.89
N TYR A 126 13.02 -14.88 -17.13
CA TYR A 126 13.48 -16.24 -17.43
C TYR A 126 14.48 -16.24 -18.60
N PRO A 127 15.69 -15.69 -18.40
CA PRO A 127 16.71 -15.70 -19.43
C PRO A 127 17.28 -17.11 -19.64
N SER A 128 18.07 -17.28 -20.71
CA SER A 128 18.79 -18.52 -21.01
C SER A 128 19.76 -18.92 -19.89
N GLU A 129 20.14 -20.20 -19.85
CA GLU A 129 21.07 -20.72 -18.84
C GLU A 129 22.33 -19.85 -18.68
N ASN A 130 22.75 -19.69 -17.42
CA ASN A 130 23.86 -18.83 -16.96
C ASN A 130 23.64 -17.31 -17.01
N THR A 131 22.50 -16.82 -17.49
CA THR A 131 22.19 -15.38 -17.41
C THR A 131 21.39 -15.08 -16.12
N PRO A 132 21.74 -14.03 -15.35
CA PRO A 132 20.92 -13.60 -14.22
C PRO A 132 19.55 -13.09 -14.70
N PRO A 133 18.44 -13.44 -14.02
CA PRO A 133 17.11 -12.94 -14.39
C PRO A 133 16.96 -11.47 -14.05
N ASP A 134 16.15 -10.76 -14.86
CA ASP A 134 15.62 -9.47 -14.46
C ASP A 134 14.65 -9.68 -13.28
N LEU A 135 14.56 -8.69 -12.38
CA LEU A 135 13.69 -8.73 -11.21
C LEU A 135 12.68 -7.58 -11.26
N ALA A 136 11.49 -7.80 -10.70
CA ALA A 136 10.48 -6.75 -10.56
C ALA A 136 9.87 -6.79 -9.16
N PHE A 137 9.71 -5.61 -8.55
CA PHE A 137 9.20 -5.48 -7.19
C PHE A 137 8.07 -4.45 -7.11
N MET A 138 7.03 -4.80 -6.37
CA MET A 138 5.97 -3.90 -5.92
C MET A 138 6.07 -3.76 -4.41
N ILE A 139 6.30 -2.56 -3.92
CA ILE A 139 6.58 -2.27 -2.51
C ILE A 139 5.38 -1.52 -1.95
N ALA A 140 4.80 -2.04 -0.86
CA ALA A 140 3.66 -1.40 -0.21
C ALA A 140 3.49 -1.85 1.24
N PRO A 141 2.71 -1.15 2.08
CA PRO A 141 2.46 -1.59 3.46
C PRO A 141 1.48 -2.77 3.54
N SER A 142 0.68 -2.99 2.51
CA SER A 142 -0.19 -4.16 2.44
C SER A 142 -0.60 -4.45 1.00
N CYS A 143 -0.82 -5.73 0.71
CA CYS A 143 -1.35 -6.21 -0.55
C CYS A 143 -2.27 -7.41 -0.28
N PRO A 144 -3.52 -7.43 -0.77
CA PRO A 144 -4.42 -8.55 -0.65
C PRO A 144 -3.88 -9.74 -1.42
N GLU A 145 -4.17 -10.95 -0.92
CA GLU A 145 -3.69 -12.19 -1.54
C GLU A 145 -4.07 -12.34 -3.01
N ARG A 146 -5.26 -11.87 -3.41
CA ARG A 146 -5.65 -11.89 -4.83
C ARG A 146 -4.71 -11.05 -5.69
N LEU A 147 -4.25 -9.91 -5.18
CA LEU A 147 -3.37 -8.99 -5.91
C LEU A 147 -1.92 -9.50 -5.87
N LYS A 148 -1.46 -10.04 -4.73
CA LYS A 148 -0.18 -10.74 -4.64
C LYS A 148 -0.09 -11.87 -5.67
N ARG A 149 -1.13 -12.70 -5.77
CA ARG A 149 -1.21 -13.76 -6.78
C ARG A 149 -1.16 -13.23 -8.21
N LYS A 150 -1.77 -12.06 -8.47
CA LYS A 150 -1.70 -11.42 -9.79
C LYS A 150 -0.28 -10.94 -10.10
N LEU A 151 0.40 -10.33 -9.11
CA LEU A 151 1.80 -9.91 -9.22
C LEU A 151 2.72 -11.12 -9.49
N GLU A 152 2.56 -12.20 -8.73
CA GLU A 152 3.34 -13.45 -8.90
C GLU A 152 3.19 -14.04 -10.31
N LEU A 153 1.96 -14.07 -10.84
CA LEU A 153 1.70 -14.53 -12.22
C LEU A 153 2.38 -13.66 -13.28
N GLN A 154 2.74 -12.42 -12.94
CA GLN A 154 3.45 -11.47 -13.80
C GLN A 154 4.95 -11.40 -13.49
N ASN A 155 5.47 -12.28 -12.62
CA ASN A 155 6.85 -12.25 -12.12
C ASN A 155 7.23 -10.94 -11.42
N ILE A 156 6.25 -10.31 -10.77
CA ILE A 156 6.45 -9.15 -9.91
C ILE A 156 6.33 -9.63 -8.47
N GLU A 157 7.34 -9.37 -7.66
CA GLU A 157 7.36 -9.75 -6.26
C GLU A 157 6.83 -8.64 -5.37
N PHE A 158 6.06 -9.03 -4.36
CA PHE A 158 5.54 -8.08 -3.39
C PHE A 158 6.45 -7.97 -2.17
N ILE A 159 6.91 -6.77 -1.85
CA ILE A 159 7.65 -6.48 -0.62
C ILE A 159 6.75 -5.68 0.31
N GLN A 160 6.43 -6.26 1.47
CA GLN A 160 5.68 -5.56 2.50
C GLN A 160 6.61 -4.66 3.32
N VAL A 161 6.32 -3.36 3.35
CA VAL A 161 7.09 -2.38 4.13
C VAL A 161 6.13 -1.44 4.83
N ASP A 162 6.24 -1.35 6.16
CA ASP A 162 5.39 -0.46 6.93
C ASP A 162 5.62 1.01 6.53
N LYS A 163 4.56 1.82 6.59
CA LYS A 163 4.65 3.25 6.33
C LYS A 163 5.67 3.85 7.32
N VAL A 164 6.68 4.54 6.82
CA VAL A 164 7.55 5.35 7.68
C VAL A 164 6.68 6.41 8.33
N ILE A 165 6.37 6.21 9.61
CA ILE A 165 5.86 7.28 10.45
C ILE A 165 7.09 8.15 10.69
N ASP A 166 7.10 9.36 10.14
CA ASP A 166 8.05 10.39 10.54
C ASP A 166 8.00 10.47 12.07
N LYS A 167 8.96 9.81 12.74
CA LYS A 167 9.25 10.14 14.13
C LYS A 167 9.72 11.57 14.06
N LYS A 168 8.84 12.52 14.40
CA LYS A 168 9.21 13.89 14.74
C LYS A 168 10.53 13.81 15.47
N SER A 169 11.57 14.38 14.87
CA SER A 169 12.95 14.43 15.37
C SER A 169 12.96 14.63 16.88
N SER A 170 13.07 13.53 17.62
CA SER A 170 13.47 13.53 19.01
C SER A 170 14.95 13.22 18.98
N LYS A 171 15.73 14.27 19.21
CA LYS A 171 17.19 14.26 19.36
C LYS A 171 17.70 12.97 19.99
N LEU A 172 18.74 12.41 19.38
CA LEU A 172 19.64 11.41 19.93
C LEU A 172 20.08 11.79 21.36
N PRO A 173 20.40 10.80 22.21
CA PRO A 173 21.83 10.50 22.31
C PRO A 173 22.16 9.01 22.20
N ASN A 174 23.39 8.79 21.71
CA ASN A 174 24.09 7.53 21.50
C ASN A 174 23.91 6.50 22.63
N SER A 175 23.81 5.22 22.27
CA SER A 175 24.68 4.19 22.84
C SER A 175 24.71 2.90 22.00
N THR A 176 25.84 2.68 21.36
CA THR A 176 26.65 1.44 21.23
C THR A 176 25.99 0.06 21.16
N SER A 177 26.27 -0.63 20.05
CA SER A 177 26.48 -2.07 19.78
C SER A 177 25.92 -3.14 20.75
N SER A 178 25.23 -4.14 20.21
CA SER A 178 25.80 -5.50 19.99
C SER A 178 24.77 -6.52 19.46
N THR A 179 25.28 -7.31 18.51
CA THR A 179 25.11 -8.76 18.29
C THR A 179 23.73 -9.37 18.00
N ILE A 180 23.68 -9.89 16.76
CA ILE A 180 22.97 -11.07 16.23
C ILE A 180 22.49 -12.06 17.31
N GLU A 181 21.21 -12.46 17.26
CA GLU A 181 20.87 -13.89 17.32
C GLU A 181 19.46 -14.20 16.77
N LYS A 182 19.42 -15.35 16.09
CA LYS A 182 18.31 -16.02 15.41
C LYS A 182 17.58 -16.88 16.45
N ILE A 183 16.28 -17.18 16.28
CA ILE A 183 15.57 -18.47 16.56
C ILE A 183 14.06 -18.25 16.83
N ILE A 184 13.25 -18.73 15.87
CA ILE A 184 12.09 -19.65 15.95
C ILE A 184 11.12 -19.56 17.17
N GLU A 185 9.85 -19.25 16.82
CA GLU A 185 8.59 -19.91 17.20
C GLU A 185 8.47 -20.60 18.58
N THR A 186 7.64 -20.06 19.49
CA THR A 186 6.57 -20.86 20.16
C THR A 186 5.50 -19.99 20.84
N LYS A 187 4.28 -20.53 20.81
CA LYS A 187 3.00 -20.04 21.33
C LYS A 187 2.88 -20.33 22.84
N SER A 188 2.43 -19.36 23.65
CA SER A 188 1.36 -19.47 24.68
C SER A 188 1.42 -18.40 25.79
N THR A 189 0.35 -17.58 25.81
CA THR A 189 -0.55 -17.30 26.94
C THR A 189 -0.15 -16.37 28.11
N SER A 190 -1.02 -15.34 28.26
CA SER A 190 -1.45 -14.53 29.42
C SER A 190 -0.42 -13.62 30.13
N SER A 191 -0.74 -12.42 30.63
CA SER A 191 -1.98 -11.69 30.85
C SER A 191 -1.67 -10.17 30.81
N SER A 192 -2.50 -9.36 30.15
CA SER A 192 -3.53 -8.48 30.73
C SER A 192 -3.10 -7.01 30.82
N HIS A 193 -3.68 -6.16 29.95
CA HIS A 193 -4.26 -4.87 30.35
C HIS A 193 -5.17 -4.29 29.25
N SER A 194 -6.46 -4.24 29.61
CA SER A 194 -7.53 -3.30 29.24
C SER A 194 -7.70 -2.85 27.77
N THR A 195 -8.75 -3.36 27.12
CA THR A 195 -9.67 -2.50 26.37
C THR A 195 -11.11 -3.03 26.51
N SER A 196 -12.04 -2.13 26.85
CA SER A 196 -13.47 -2.39 26.84
C SER A 196 -13.90 -2.89 25.45
N SER A 197 -14.55 -4.07 25.37
CA SER A 197 -15.23 -4.48 24.14
C SER A 197 -16.41 -3.55 23.91
N THR A 198 -16.26 -2.62 22.97
CA THR A 198 -17.35 -1.75 22.51
C THR A 198 -17.83 -2.29 21.16
N ALA A 199 -18.43 -3.48 21.19
CA ALA A 199 -19.13 -4.04 20.03
C ALA A 199 -20.05 -2.96 19.45
N VAL A 200 -19.99 -2.76 18.12
CA VAL A 200 -20.79 -1.72 17.48
C VAL A 200 -22.22 -2.21 17.31
N ASN A 201 -23.11 -1.74 18.17
CA ASN A 201 -24.53 -2.09 18.10
C ASN A 201 -25.18 -1.53 16.82
N ILE A 202 -25.70 -2.40 15.97
CA ILE A 202 -26.30 -2.09 14.66
C ILE A 202 -27.53 -1.17 14.79
N ASN A 203 -28.26 -1.28 15.89
CA ASN A 203 -29.50 -0.53 16.14
C ASN A 203 -29.24 0.86 16.73
N THR A 204 -28.17 1.04 17.52
CA THR A 204 -27.91 2.30 18.25
C THR A 204 -26.70 3.09 17.76
N ALA A 205 -25.73 2.45 17.10
CA ALA A 205 -24.49 3.11 16.67
C ALA A 205 -24.73 4.25 15.67
N ASN A 206 -23.96 5.33 15.79
CA ASN A 206 -24.00 6.43 14.82
C ASN A 206 -23.41 6.03 13.46
N GLU A 207 -23.63 6.86 12.44
CA GLU A 207 -23.19 6.57 11.07
C GLU A 207 -21.68 6.27 10.98
N ALA A 208 -20.85 7.07 11.64
CA ALA A 208 -19.40 6.89 11.61
C ALA A 208 -18.97 5.52 12.19
N LYS A 209 -19.59 5.11 13.31
CA LYS A 209 -19.34 3.80 13.92
C LYS A 209 -19.80 2.65 13.01
N LEU A 210 -20.95 2.79 12.34
CA LEU A 210 -21.41 1.80 11.37
C LEU A 210 -20.48 1.72 10.14
N ILE A 211 -20.00 2.84 9.62
CA ILE A 211 -19.03 2.84 8.50
C ILE A 211 -17.76 2.08 8.88
N ILE A 212 -17.26 2.29 10.11
CA ILE A 212 -16.11 1.56 10.63
C ILE A 212 -16.42 0.07 10.79
N ALA A 213 -17.56 -0.27 11.40
CA ALA A 213 -17.97 -1.65 11.64
C ALA A 213 -18.17 -2.44 10.34
N PHE A 214 -18.77 -1.82 9.32
CA PHE A 214 -19.03 -2.42 8.00
C PHE A 214 -17.84 -2.30 7.06
N LYS A 215 -16.71 -1.74 7.50
CA LYS A 215 -15.50 -1.71 6.69
C LYS A 215 -15.11 -3.13 6.29
N ARG A 216 -14.74 -3.32 5.02
CA ARG A 216 -14.38 -4.62 4.40
C ARG A 216 -15.53 -5.61 4.18
N THR A 217 -16.80 -5.26 4.46
CA THR A 217 -17.95 -6.14 4.15
C THR A 217 -18.52 -5.94 2.73
N SER A 218 -18.03 -4.95 1.98
CA SER A 218 -18.56 -4.53 0.66
C SER A 218 -19.92 -3.82 0.70
N VAL A 219 -20.43 -3.52 1.91
CA VAL A 219 -21.62 -2.69 2.09
C VAL A 219 -21.27 -1.24 1.79
N LYS A 220 -22.04 -0.62 0.88
CA LYS A 220 -21.82 0.76 0.43
C LYS A 220 -22.46 1.76 1.41
N ASN A 221 -21.95 2.99 1.45
CA ASN A 221 -22.50 4.06 2.31
C ASN A 221 -24.00 4.30 2.07
N LYS A 222 -24.46 4.22 0.81
CA LYS A 222 -25.91 4.33 0.49
C LYS A 222 -26.75 3.27 1.20
N THR A 223 -26.20 2.07 1.41
CA THR A 223 -26.87 0.99 2.13
C THR A 223 -26.81 1.17 3.64
N ILE A 224 -25.72 1.75 4.16
CA ILE A 224 -25.64 2.17 5.58
C ILE A 224 -26.68 3.26 5.87
N GLN A 225 -26.87 4.22 4.96
CA GLN A 225 -27.93 5.22 5.06
C GLN A 225 -29.32 4.60 5.04
N LYS A 226 -29.55 3.57 4.20
CA LYS A 226 -30.79 2.81 4.20
C LYS A 226 -31.02 2.09 5.54
N LEU A 227 -29.97 1.44 6.08
CA LEU A 227 -29.99 0.81 7.41
C LEU A 227 -30.40 1.81 8.50
N LEU A 228 -29.74 2.98 8.54
CA LEU A 228 -30.02 4.05 9.51
C LEU A 228 -31.47 4.55 9.46
N ASN A 229 -32.08 4.57 8.27
CA ASN A 229 -33.48 4.97 8.11
C ASN A 229 -34.43 3.83 8.50
N ASN A 230 -34.17 2.60 8.05
CA ASN A 230 -35.03 1.44 8.29
C ASN A 230 -35.11 1.07 9.79
N ARG A 231 -33.98 1.15 10.51
CA ARG A 231 -33.93 0.80 11.94
C ARG A 231 -34.74 1.74 12.85
N LYS A 232 -35.05 2.97 12.40
CA LYS A 232 -35.89 3.92 13.16
C LYS A 232 -37.31 3.42 13.32
N SER A 233 -37.82 2.72 12.31
CA SER A 233 -39.17 2.13 12.31
C SER A 233 -39.17 0.67 12.75
N ASN A 234 -38.11 -0.09 12.48
CA ASN A 234 -38.04 -1.52 12.81
C ASN A 234 -36.59 -1.93 13.13
N PRO A 235 -36.21 -2.00 14.41
CA PRO A 235 -34.89 -2.47 14.82
C PRO A 235 -34.59 -3.89 14.31
N TYR A 236 -33.33 -4.15 13.99
CA TYR A 236 -32.90 -5.44 13.49
C TYR A 236 -32.71 -6.42 14.65
N LYS A 237 -33.41 -7.56 14.62
CA LYS A 237 -33.33 -8.61 15.65
C LYS A 237 -32.05 -9.44 15.56
N ASP A 238 -31.64 -9.75 14.33
CA ASP A 238 -30.49 -10.59 14.05
C ASP A 238 -29.92 -10.29 12.66
N LEU A 239 -28.82 -10.97 12.32
CA LEU A 239 -28.16 -10.82 11.04
C LEU A 239 -29.02 -11.27 9.85
N ASN A 240 -29.87 -12.29 10.01
CA ASN A 240 -30.73 -12.78 8.93
C ASN A 240 -31.79 -11.73 8.57
N HIS A 241 -32.38 -11.08 9.57
CA HIS A 241 -33.33 -9.98 9.40
C HIS A 241 -32.67 -8.80 8.67
N LEU A 242 -31.45 -8.42 9.06
CA LEU A 242 -30.67 -7.37 8.40
C LEU A 242 -30.35 -7.70 6.94
N VAL A 243 -29.90 -8.93 6.67
CA VAL A 243 -29.55 -9.41 5.33
C VAL A 243 -30.76 -9.41 4.41
N SER A 244 -31.92 -9.85 4.91
CA SER A 244 -33.16 -9.90 4.14
C SER A 244 -33.65 -8.50 3.76
N ASP A 245 -33.71 -7.58 4.72
CA ASP A 245 -34.23 -6.21 4.51
C ASP A 245 -33.32 -5.35 3.60
N LEU A 246 -31.99 -5.48 3.77
CA LEU A 246 -31.01 -4.75 2.96
C LEU A 246 -30.60 -5.49 1.68
N LYS A 247 -31.14 -6.70 1.45
CA LYS A 247 -30.87 -7.55 0.28
C LYS A 247 -29.37 -7.79 0.07
N PHE A 248 -28.68 -8.19 1.14
CA PHE A 248 -27.26 -8.53 1.08
C PHE A 248 -27.03 -9.85 0.35
N SER A 249 -25.90 -9.96 -0.36
CA SER A 249 -25.47 -11.23 -0.95
C SER A 249 -24.88 -12.16 0.12
N ASP A 250 -24.79 -13.46 -0.19
CA ASP A 250 -24.23 -14.46 0.73
C ASP A 250 -22.79 -14.14 1.15
N ASN A 251 -21.99 -13.54 0.26
CA ASN A 251 -20.65 -13.08 0.58
C ASN A 251 -20.64 -11.94 1.62
N VAL A 252 -21.59 -11.01 1.54
CA VAL A 252 -21.73 -9.95 2.54
C VAL A 252 -22.22 -10.52 3.87
N LYS A 253 -23.17 -11.46 3.82
CA LYS A 253 -23.66 -12.20 5.00
C LYS A 253 -22.52 -12.93 5.71
N ALA A 254 -21.70 -13.69 4.99
CA ALA A 254 -20.56 -14.42 5.57
C ALA A 254 -19.56 -13.48 6.27
N LYS A 255 -19.27 -12.32 5.66
CA LYS A 255 -18.37 -11.31 6.25
C LYS A 255 -18.96 -10.64 7.49
N LEU A 256 -20.27 -10.39 7.52
CA LEU A 256 -20.95 -9.85 8.68
C LEU A 256 -21.09 -10.89 9.80
N GLN A 257 -21.22 -12.18 9.45
CA GLN A 257 -21.23 -13.27 10.43
C GLN A 257 -19.89 -13.35 11.17
N ILE A 258 -18.76 -13.30 10.45
CA ILE A 258 -17.43 -13.25 11.07
C ILE A 258 -17.30 -12.08 12.04
N LYS A 259 -17.83 -10.90 11.68
CA LYS A 259 -17.82 -9.72 12.56
C LYS A 259 -18.72 -9.86 13.78
N LEU A 260 -19.84 -10.55 13.64
CA LEU A 260 -20.74 -10.88 14.75
C LEU A 260 -20.08 -11.89 15.71
N ASP A 261 -19.44 -12.92 15.15
CA ASP A 261 -18.73 -13.97 15.91
C ASP A 261 -17.50 -13.41 16.64
N ASN A 262 -16.84 -12.41 16.08
CA ASN A 262 -15.72 -11.69 16.69
C ASN A 262 -16.15 -10.57 17.67
N GLU A 263 -17.45 -10.46 17.98
CA GLU A 263 -18.01 -9.40 18.83
C GLU A 263 -17.73 -7.97 18.34
N GLU A 264 -17.44 -7.78 17.04
CA GLU A 264 -17.21 -6.45 16.45
C GLU A 264 -18.53 -5.70 16.22
N ILE A 265 -19.64 -6.43 16.03
CA ILE A 265 -21.00 -5.89 15.87
C ILE A 265 -21.97 -6.65 16.76
N SER A 266 -23.04 -5.99 17.22
CA SER A 266 -24.11 -6.60 18.01
C SER A 266 -25.50 -6.10 17.58
N PHE A 267 -26.53 -6.89 17.85
CA PHE A 267 -27.94 -6.50 17.64
C PHE A 267 -28.65 -6.16 18.96
N SER A 268 -28.07 -6.59 20.08
CA SER A 268 -28.51 -6.32 21.45
C SER A 268 -27.69 -5.19 22.06
N ASP A 269 -28.31 -4.42 22.94
CA ASP A 269 -27.60 -3.62 23.94
C ASP A 269 -26.94 -4.50 25.00
#